data_AF-A0A0D2N6I2-F1
#
_entry.id   AF-A0A0D2N6I2-F1
#
_cell.length_a   1.000
_cell.length_b   1.000
_cell.length_c   1.000
_cell.angle_alpha   90.00
_cell.angle_beta   90.00
_cell.angle_gamma   90.00
#
_symmetry.space_group_name_H-M   'P 1'
#
loop_
_entity.id
_entity.type
_entity.pdbx_description
1 polymer ?
#
loop_
_entity_poly.entity_id
_entity_poly.type
_entity_poly.pdbx_seq_one_letter_code
_entity_poly.pdbx_strand_id
1 'polypeptide(L)'
;MILSLRESLQNCKDTLATCQTELETAKSEIQKWHSAFQNEPFIPAGIAPEPKLVMNYLQTLKSSEETLKEQLEKAKKKEAAFIVTFAKREQEIAELKSAVRDLKVQLKPPSMQARRLLLDPAIHEEFTRLKNLVEEKDKKVKELQENIAAVSFTPQSKMGKMLMAKCRTLQEENEEIGTQAEEGKMHELAMKLALQKSQNAELRSQFEALYKQMEGLTNDAERSNEMVFILQEKLEEKDDEINRLNLELQHKMLPTEDNNKTGIVSDTEKVKDEMITDETGNSS
;
A
#
# COMPACT_ATOMS: atom_id res chain seq x y z
N MET A 1 -45.61 -19.93 -130.56
CA MET A 1 -46.18 -21.29 -130.55
C MET A 1 -45.11 -22.38 -130.46
N ILE A 2 -44.03 -22.37 -131.29
CA ILE A 2 -42.96 -23.39 -131.19
C ILE A 2 -42.10 -23.25 -129.91
N LEU A 3 -41.76 -22.02 -129.51
CA LEU A 3 -40.96 -21.79 -128.30
C LEU A 3 -41.71 -22.21 -127.01
N SER A 4 -43.00 -21.86 -126.90
CA SER A 4 -43.85 -22.27 -125.77
C SER A 4 -44.03 -23.79 -125.69
N LEU A 5 -44.04 -24.49 -126.83
CA LEU A 5 -44.10 -25.96 -126.85
C LEU A 5 -42.76 -26.60 -126.44
N ARG A 6 -41.62 -26.03 -126.83
CA ARG A 6 -40.30 -26.51 -126.38
C ARG A 6 -40.08 -26.28 -124.89
N GLU A 7 -40.48 -25.11 -124.39
CA GLU A 7 -40.43 -24.79 -122.96
C GLU A 7 -41.35 -25.72 -122.16
N SER A 8 -42.58 -25.95 -122.63
CA SER A 8 -43.50 -26.92 -122.02
C SER A 8 -42.96 -28.36 -122.04
N LEU A 9 -42.36 -28.79 -123.16
CA LEU A 9 -41.74 -30.11 -123.28
C LEU A 9 -40.53 -30.26 -122.34
N GLN A 10 -39.69 -29.23 -122.23
CA GLN A 10 -38.54 -29.23 -121.33
C GLN A 10 -39.01 -29.27 -119.87
N ASN A 11 -40.00 -28.46 -119.50
CA ASN A 11 -40.59 -28.48 -118.17
C ASN A 11 -41.21 -29.86 -117.84
N CYS A 12 -41.89 -30.50 -118.80
CA CYS A 12 -42.43 -31.86 -118.64
C CYS A 12 -41.32 -32.92 -118.48
N LYS A 13 -40.17 -32.72 -119.11
CA LYS A 13 -39.00 -33.60 -118.97
C LYS A 13 -38.33 -33.45 -117.61
N ASP A 14 -38.23 -32.22 -117.11
CA ASP A 14 -37.64 -31.91 -115.82
C ASP A 14 -38.55 -32.38 -114.66
N THR A 15 -39.88 -32.24 -114.81
CA THR A 15 -40.83 -32.84 -113.86
C THR A 15 -40.79 -34.36 -113.89
N LEU A 16 -40.68 -34.99 -115.06
CA LEU A 16 -40.49 -36.45 -115.16
C LEU A 16 -39.21 -36.91 -114.45
N ALA A 17 -38.09 -36.19 -114.64
CA ALA A 17 -36.83 -36.51 -113.96
C ALA A 17 -36.96 -36.39 -112.43
N THR A 18 -37.67 -35.38 -111.95
CA THR A 18 -37.95 -35.18 -110.52
C THR A 18 -38.84 -36.31 -109.97
N CYS A 19 -39.91 -36.67 -110.68
CA CYS A 19 -40.75 -37.80 -110.30
C CYS A 19 -39.95 -39.13 -110.27
N GLN A 20 -38.99 -39.30 -111.19
CA GLN A 20 -38.14 -40.48 -111.23
C GLN A 20 -37.23 -40.57 -110.00
N THR A 21 -36.63 -39.46 -109.56
CA THR A 21 -35.77 -39.43 -108.37
C THR A 21 -36.58 -39.61 -107.09
N GLU A 22 -37.76 -38.99 -106.99
CA GLU A 22 -38.71 -39.20 -105.89
C GLU A 22 -39.16 -40.68 -105.81
N LEU A 23 -39.40 -41.33 -106.95
CA LEU A 23 -39.74 -42.75 -106.98
C LEU A 23 -38.59 -43.64 -106.48
N GLU A 24 -37.35 -43.39 -106.89
CA GLU A 24 -36.20 -44.19 -106.44
C GLU A 24 -35.84 -43.95 -104.97
N THR A 25 -36.03 -42.72 -104.47
CA THR A 25 -35.89 -42.42 -103.03
C THR A 25 -36.96 -43.13 -102.21
N ALA A 26 -38.23 -43.07 -102.64
CA ALA A 26 -39.32 -43.81 -102.01
C ALA A 26 -39.09 -45.33 -102.01
N LYS A 27 -38.60 -45.91 -103.12
CA LYS A 27 -38.22 -47.33 -103.18
C LYS A 27 -37.11 -47.67 -102.20
N SER A 28 -36.09 -46.82 -102.11
CA SER A 28 -34.98 -47.00 -101.17
C SER A 28 -35.44 -46.93 -99.72
N GLU A 29 -36.38 -46.03 -99.38
CA GLU A 29 -37.00 -45.96 -98.06
C GLU A 29 -37.82 -47.22 -97.76
N ILE A 30 -38.66 -47.66 -98.70
CA ILE A 30 -39.43 -48.89 -98.56
C ILE A 30 -38.49 -50.07 -98.30
N GLN A 31 -37.37 -50.17 -99.02
CA GLN A 31 -36.38 -51.23 -98.80
C GLN A 31 -35.72 -51.15 -97.42
N LYS A 32 -35.42 -49.95 -96.91
CA LYS A 32 -34.93 -49.75 -95.54
C LYS A 32 -35.94 -50.24 -94.51
N TRP A 33 -37.22 -49.88 -94.66
CA TRP A 33 -38.29 -50.36 -93.79
C TRP A 33 -38.39 -51.90 -93.82
N HIS A 34 -38.38 -52.51 -95.00
CA HIS A 34 -38.40 -53.97 -95.13
C HIS A 34 -37.22 -54.62 -94.40
N SER A 35 -36.01 -54.07 -94.52
CA SER A 35 -34.80 -54.60 -93.87
C SER A 35 -34.85 -54.45 -92.34
N ALA A 36 -35.42 -53.35 -91.84
CA ALA A 36 -35.59 -53.12 -90.41
C ALA A 36 -36.58 -54.11 -89.78
N PHE A 37 -37.68 -54.40 -90.47
CA PHE A 37 -38.68 -55.36 -90.00
C PHE A 37 -38.25 -56.83 -90.16
N GLN A 38 -37.35 -57.16 -91.08
CA GLN A 38 -36.86 -58.53 -91.27
C GLN A 38 -36.08 -59.08 -90.07
N ASN A 39 -35.48 -58.22 -89.26
CA ASN A 39 -34.62 -58.61 -88.14
C ASN A 39 -35.32 -58.47 -86.77
N GLU A 40 -36.62 -58.17 -86.75
CA GLU A 40 -37.38 -57.94 -85.53
C GLU A 40 -38.02 -59.24 -84.99
N PRO A 41 -37.85 -59.56 -83.69
CA PRO A 41 -38.32 -60.81 -83.09
C PRO A 41 -39.84 -61.05 -83.15
N PHE A 42 -40.66 -60.05 -83.48
CA PHE A 42 -42.11 -60.20 -83.60
C PHE A 42 -42.58 -60.71 -84.98
N ILE A 43 -41.69 -60.84 -85.97
CA ILE A 43 -41.99 -61.34 -87.32
C ILE A 43 -41.34 -62.73 -87.52
N PRO A 44 -42.11 -63.80 -87.74
CA PRO A 44 -41.57 -65.14 -88.04
C PRO A 44 -40.74 -65.14 -89.34
N ALA A 45 -39.60 -65.83 -89.34
CA ALA A 45 -38.70 -65.89 -90.48
C ALA A 45 -39.40 -66.43 -91.74
N GLY A 46 -39.41 -65.61 -92.81
CA GLY A 46 -39.90 -66.01 -94.14
C GLY A 46 -41.35 -65.64 -94.48
N ILE A 47 -42.08 -64.92 -93.61
CA ILE A 47 -43.46 -64.47 -93.88
C ILE A 47 -43.48 -62.94 -94.05
N ALA A 48 -44.21 -62.44 -95.06
CA ALA A 48 -44.40 -61.00 -95.26
C ALA A 48 -45.10 -60.39 -94.03
N PRO A 49 -44.63 -59.25 -93.49
CA PRO A 49 -45.19 -58.67 -92.27
C PRO A 49 -46.65 -58.32 -92.48
N GLU A 50 -47.56 -58.96 -91.74
CA GLU A 50 -48.98 -58.60 -91.81
C GLU A 50 -49.14 -57.18 -91.21
N PRO A 51 -49.71 -56.20 -91.93
CA PRO A 51 -49.76 -54.81 -91.47
C PRO A 51 -50.38 -54.64 -90.07
N LYS A 52 -51.34 -55.49 -89.72
CA LYS A 52 -51.99 -55.50 -88.40
C LYS A 52 -51.02 -55.89 -87.27
N LEU A 53 -50.14 -56.85 -87.49
CA LEU A 53 -49.16 -57.29 -86.50
C LEU A 53 -48.13 -56.19 -86.22
N VAL A 54 -47.63 -55.54 -87.27
CA VAL A 54 -46.70 -54.40 -87.14
C VAL A 54 -47.37 -53.24 -86.41
N MET A 55 -48.61 -52.87 -86.78
CA MET A 55 -49.36 -51.82 -86.08
C MET A 55 -49.58 -52.14 -84.61
N ASN A 56 -49.95 -53.39 -84.26
CA ASN A 56 -50.13 -53.80 -82.87
C ASN A 56 -48.83 -53.77 -82.07
N TYR A 57 -47.71 -54.19 -82.67
CA TYR A 57 -46.39 -54.10 -82.05
C TYR A 57 -45.98 -52.65 -81.80
N LEU A 58 -46.11 -51.78 -82.81
CA LEU A 58 -45.81 -50.36 -82.67
C LEU A 58 -46.69 -49.69 -81.60
N GLN A 59 -47.97 -50.07 -81.53
CA GLN A 59 -48.87 -49.57 -80.50
C GLN A 59 -48.46 -50.03 -79.10
N THR A 60 -48.02 -51.28 -78.96
CA THR A 60 -47.52 -51.85 -77.69
C THR A 60 -46.18 -51.23 -77.29
N LEU A 61 -45.28 -51.03 -78.26
CA LEU A 61 -44.00 -50.38 -78.04
C LEU A 61 -44.22 -48.93 -77.60
N LYS A 62 -45.12 -48.20 -78.26
CA LYS A 62 -45.48 -46.84 -77.90
C LYS A 62 -46.06 -46.74 -76.48
N SER A 63 -46.97 -47.64 -76.10
CA SER A 63 -47.52 -47.66 -74.74
C SER A 63 -46.45 -48.02 -73.69
N SER A 64 -45.52 -48.91 -74.02
CA SER A 64 -44.38 -49.24 -73.15
C SER A 64 -43.42 -48.07 -72.98
N GLU A 65 -43.15 -47.32 -74.06
CA GLU A 65 -42.33 -46.11 -74.05
C GLU A 65 -42.96 -45.01 -73.19
N GLU A 66 -44.27 -44.78 -73.34
CA GLU A 66 -45.04 -43.84 -72.52
C GLU A 66 -44.99 -44.23 -71.03
N THR A 67 -45.12 -45.53 -70.73
CA THR A 67 -45.04 -46.04 -69.36
C THR A 67 -43.64 -45.85 -68.76
N LEU A 68 -42.57 -46.14 -69.51
CA LEU A 68 -41.19 -45.94 -69.05
C LEU A 68 -40.87 -44.46 -68.85
N LYS A 69 -41.36 -43.56 -69.73
CA LYS A 69 -41.23 -42.12 -69.55
C LYS A 69 -41.92 -41.66 -68.26
N GLU A 70 -43.13 -42.15 -67.98
CA GLU A 70 -43.83 -41.82 -66.75
C GLU A 70 -43.08 -42.32 -65.50
N GLN A 71 -42.53 -43.54 -65.54
CA GLN A 71 -41.70 -44.08 -64.46
C GLN A 71 -40.42 -43.27 -64.24
N LEU A 72 -39.75 -42.85 -65.31
CA LEU A 72 -38.55 -42.01 -65.25
C LEU A 72 -38.88 -40.66 -64.61
N GLU A 73 -39.97 -40.02 -65.00
CA GLU A 73 -40.39 -38.74 -64.40
C GLU A 73 -40.80 -38.90 -62.94
N LYS A 74 -41.44 -40.01 -62.56
CA LYS A 74 -41.69 -40.35 -61.15
C LYS A 74 -40.39 -40.55 -60.37
N ALA A 75 -39.40 -41.23 -60.96
CA ALA A 75 -38.09 -41.46 -60.32
C ALA A 75 -37.34 -40.13 -60.12
N LYS A 76 -37.27 -39.27 -61.13
CA LYS A 76 -36.65 -37.94 -61.02
C LYS A 76 -37.31 -37.08 -59.94
N LYS A 77 -38.65 -37.08 -59.87
CA LYS A 77 -39.39 -36.36 -58.82
C LYS A 77 -39.07 -36.89 -57.42
N LYS A 78 -38.95 -38.22 -57.26
CA LYS A 78 -38.55 -38.85 -55.98
C LYS A 78 -37.11 -38.50 -55.61
N GLU A 79 -36.19 -38.56 -56.57
CA GLU A 79 -34.79 -38.20 -56.37
C GLU A 79 -34.64 -36.74 -55.92
N ALA A 80 -35.32 -35.81 -56.59
CA ALA A 80 -35.33 -34.41 -56.18
C ALA A 80 -35.89 -34.22 -54.75
N ALA A 81 -36.95 -34.93 -54.38
CA ALA A 81 -37.50 -34.91 -53.03
C ALA A 81 -36.51 -35.46 -51.98
N PHE A 82 -35.76 -36.51 -52.34
CA PHE A 82 -34.70 -37.05 -51.47
C PHE A 82 -33.55 -36.06 -51.29
N ILE A 83 -33.08 -35.40 -52.35
CA ILE A 83 -32.01 -34.39 -52.25
C ILE A 83 -32.41 -33.28 -51.25
N VAL A 84 -33.64 -32.76 -51.35
CA VAL A 84 -34.13 -31.72 -50.44
C VAL A 84 -34.22 -32.23 -48.99
N THR A 85 -34.73 -33.44 -48.78
CA THR A 85 -34.85 -34.02 -47.42
C THR A 85 -33.49 -34.34 -46.81
N PHE A 86 -32.52 -34.83 -47.59
CA PHE A 86 -31.15 -35.02 -47.15
C PHE A 86 -30.50 -33.70 -46.75
N ALA A 87 -30.59 -32.66 -47.59
CA ALA A 87 -30.04 -31.35 -47.28
C ALA A 87 -30.65 -30.77 -45.98
N LYS A 88 -31.96 -30.94 -45.76
CA LYS A 88 -32.63 -30.51 -44.52
C LYS A 88 -32.13 -31.28 -43.29
N ARG A 89 -31.92 -32.60 -43.42
CA ARG A 89 -31.37 -33.42 -42.33
C ARG A 89 -29.91 -33.09 -42.03
N GLU A 90 -29.10 -32.81 -43.04
CA GLU A 90 -27.72 -32.36 -42.85
C GLU A 90 -27.65 -31.02 -42.13
N GLN A 91 -28.54 -30.08 -42.47
CA GLN A 91 -28.69 -28.81 -41.77
C GLN A 91 -29.09 -29.01 -40.30
N GLU A 92 -30.09 -29.85 -40.02
CA GLU A 92 -30.52 -30.17 -38.65
C GLU A 92 -29.38 -30.81 -37.83
N ILE A 93 -28.60 -31.71 -38.43
CA ILE A 93 -27.42 -32.29 -37.79
C ILE A 93 -26.37 -31.22 -37.48
N ALA A 94 -26.15 -30.25 -38.38
CA ALA A 94 -25.21 -29.16 -38.16
C ALA A 94 -25.65 -28.23 -37.01
N GLU A 95 -26.94 -27.91 -36.94
CA GLU A 95 -27.55 -27.13 -35.86
C GLU A 95 -27.44 -27.84 -34.50
N LEU A 96 -27.80 -29.13 -34.45
CA LEU A 96 -27.66 -29.96 -33.24
C LEU A 96 -26.20 -30.05 -32.79
N LYS A 97 -25.25 -30.23 -33.72
CA LYS A 97 -23.81 -30.21 -33.42
C LYS A 97 -23.38 -28.87 -32.83
N SER A 98 -23.94 -27.74 -33.29
CA SER A 98 -23.65 -26.42 -32.72
C SER A 98 -24.21 -26.29 -31.32
N ALA A 99 -25.48 -26.64 -31.11
CA ALA A 99 -26.11 -26.59 -29.79
C ALA A 99 -25.35 -27.44 -28.76
N VAL A 100 -24.84 -28.62 -29.15
CA VAL A 100 -24.00 -29.45 -28.29
C VAL A 100 -22.67 -28.76 -27.94
N ARG A 101 -22.02 -28.07 -28.89
CA ARG A 101 -20.80 -27.30 -28.59
C ARG A 101 -21.09 -26.17 -27.61
N ASP A 102 -22.18 -25.43 -27.81
CA ASP A 102 -22.57 -24.31 -26.95
C ASP A 102 -22.92 -24.79 -25.54
N LEU A 103 -23.71 -25.86 -25.42
CA LEU A 103 -23.99 -26.49 -24.12
C LEU A 103 -22.71 -27.01 -23.45
N LYS A 104 -21.77 -27.57 -24.20
CA LYS A 104 -20.48 -28.03 -23.66
C LYS A 104 -19.62 -26.87 -23.15
N VAL A 105 -19.69 -25.70 -23.79
CA VAL A 105 -19.06 -24.47 -23.31
C VAL A 105 -19.76 -23.98 -22.04
N GLN A 106 -21.09 -23.96 -21.99
CA GLN A 106 -21.85 -23.61 -20.79
C GLN A 106 -21.58 -24.56 -19.61
N LEU A 107 -21.42 -25.86 -19.89
CA LEU A 107 -21.14 -26.88 -18.88
C LEU A 107 -19.71 -26.82 -18.35
N LYS A 108 -18.75 -26.21 -19.07
CA LYS A 108 -17.43 -25.88 -18.55
C LYS A 108 -17.54 -24.59 -17.73
N PRO A 109 -17.69 -24.63 -16.40
CA PRO A 109 -18.08 -23.44 -15.67
C PRO A 109 -16.87 -22.53 -15.47
N PRO A 110 -16.94 -21.24 -15.84
CA PRO A 110 -15.88 -20.26 -15.57
C PRO A 110 -15.77 -19.89 -14.09
N SER A 111 -16.78 -20.17 -13.25
CA SER A 111 -16.83 -19.72 -11.86
C SER A 111 -17.30 -20.79 -10.88
N MET A 112 -16.79 -20.71 -9.65
CA MET A 112 -17.08 -21.60 -8.52
C MET A 112 -18.57 -21.67 -8.13
N GLN A 113 -19.40 -20.72 -8.54
CA GLN A 113 -20.83 -20.67 -8.19
C GLN A 113 -21.66 -21.74 -8.90
N ALA A 114 -21.37 -22.07 -10.15
CA ALA A 114 -22.05 -23.16 -10.86
C ALA A 114 -21.72 -24.54 -10.26
N ARG A 115 -20.51 -24.71 -9.68
CA ARG A 115 -20.16 -25.89 -8.88
C ARG A 115 -21.00 -26.00 -7.61
N ARG A 116 -21.45 -24.89 -7.01
CA ARG A 116 -22.37 -24.92 -5.85
C ARG A 116 -23.79 -25.34 -6.24
N LEU A 117 -24.24 -25.02 -7.45
CA LEU A 117 -25.55 -25.43 -7.98
C LEU A 117 -25.61 -26.90 -8.42
N LEU A 118 -24.46 -27.51 -8.75
CA LEU A 118 -24.36 -28.91 -9.19
C LEU A 118 -24.00 -29.89 -8.07
N LEU A 119 -23.61 -29.40 -6.90
CA LEU A 119 -23.49 -30.22 -5.70
C LEU A 119 -24.89 -30.31 -5.06
N ASP A 120 -25.31 -31.52 -4.72
CA ASP A 120 -26.48 -31.72 -3.87
C ASP A 120 -26.37 -30.79 -2.64
N PRO A 121 -27.42 -30.02 -2.28
CA PRO A 121 -27.36 -29.06 -1.18
C PRO A 121 -26.83 -29.65 0.13
N ALA A 122 -27.15 -30.91 0.44
CA ALA A 122 -26.65 -31.57 1.65
C ALA A 122 -25.16 -31.93 1.52
N ILE A 123 -24.70 -32.37 0.34
CA ILE A 123 -23.27 -32.59 0.08
C ILE A 123 -22.48 -31.27 0.15
N HIS A 124 -23.04 -30.17 -0.35
CA HIS A 124 -22.39 -28.86 -0.27
C HIS A 124 -22.26 -28.37 1.18
N GLU A 125 -23.29 -28.59 1.99
CA GLU A 125 -23.30 -28.25 3.41
C GLU A 125 -22.26 -29.08 4.18
N GLU A 126 -22.21 -30.40 3.96
CA GLU A 126 -21.19 -31.26 4.58
C GLU A 126 -19.76 -30.90 4.14
N PHE A 127 -19.56 -30.57 2.86
CA PHE A 127 -18.26 -30.11 2.39
C PHE A 127 -17.85 -28.77 3.01
N THR A 128 -18.80 -27.85 3.16
CA THR A 128 -18.57 -26.55 3.82
C THR A 128 -18.26 -26.75 5.30
N ARG A 129 -18.99 -27.63 5.99
CA ARG A 129 -18.74 -27.99 7.38
C ARG A 129 -17.37 -28.62 7.57
N LEU A 130 -17.00 -29.58 6.71
CA LEU A 130 -15.67 -30.21 6.73
C LEU A 130 -14.56 -29.18 6.46
N LYS A 131 -14.75 -28.28 5.49
CA LYS A 131 -13.80 -27.20 5.21
C LYS A 131 -13.59 -26.30 6.41
N ASN A 132 -14.67 -25.85 7.05
CA ASN A 132 -14.61 -25.01 8.24
C ASN A 132 -13.92 -25.75 9.40
N LEU A 133 -14.23 -27.04 9.59
CA LEU A 133 -13.59 -27.86 10.62
C LEU A 133 -12.09 -28.02 10.37
N VAL A 134 -11.67 -28.21 9.12
CA VAL A 134 -10.24 -28.26 8.77
C VAL A 134 -9.57 -26.92 9.05
N GLU A 135 -10.16 -25.80 8.62
CA GLU A 135 -9.62 -24.46 8.90
C GLU A 135 -9.51 -24.17 10.41
N GLU A 136 -10.49 -24.58 11.19
CA GLU A 136 -10.48 -24.44 12.65
C GLU A 136 -9.37 -25.29 13.28
N LYS A 137 -9.23 -26.55 12.86
CA LYS A 137 -8.16 -27.43 13.37
C LYS A 137 -6.78 -26.96 12.95
N ASP A 138 -6.60 -26.45 11.74
CA ASP A 138 -5.33 -25.85 11.29
C ASP A 138 -4.95 -24.62 12.12
N LYS A 139 -5.92 -23.76 12.45
CA LYS A 139 -5.69 -22.65 13.40
C LYS A 139 -5.26 -23.19 14.76
N LYS A 140 -5.95 -24.21 15.29
CA LYS A 140 -5.61 -24.82 16.58
C LYS A 140 -4.22 -25.45 16.58
N VAL A 141 -3.83 -26.10 15.48
CA VAL A 141 -2.48 -26.66 15.29
C VAL A 141 -1.44 -25.55 15.29
N LYS A 142 -1.68 -24.45 14.56
CA LYS A 142 -0.79 -23.28 14.58
C LYS A 142 -0.66 -22.67 15.97
N GLU A 143 -1.77 -22.43 16.66
CA GLU A 143 -1.76 -21.93 18.04
C GLU A 143 -0.98 -22.86 18.98
N LEU A 144 -1.19 -24.17 18.89
CA LEU A 144 -0.46 -25.15 19.71
C LEU A 144 1.03 -25.20 19.33
N GLN A 145 1.37 -25.06 18.05
CA GLN A 145 2.76 -24.96 17.58
C GLN A 145 3.43 -23.67 18.07
N GLU A 146 2.72 -22.54 18.05
CA GLU A 146 3.18 -21.26 18.59
C GLU A 146 3.36 -21.33 20.11
N ASN A 147 2.43 -21.96 20.83
CA ASN A 147 2.55 -22.20 22.25
C ASN A 147 3.70 -23.15 22.59
N ILE A 148 3.89 -24.23 21.81
CA ILE A 148 5.06 -25.11 21.93
C ILE A 148 6.32 -24.31 21.62
N ALA A 149 6.33 -23.46 20.59
CA ALA A 149 7.48 -22.62 20.26
C ALA A 149 7.81 -21.66 21.41
N ALA A 150 6.79 -21.02 21.99
CA ALA A 150 6.93 -20.13 23.15
C ALA A 150 7.44 -20.87 24.40
N VAL A 151 6.92 -22.06 24.67
CA VAL A 151 7.35 -22.90 25.81
C VAL A 151 8.71 -23.57 25.54
N SER A 152 9.06 -23.80 24.27
CA SER A 152 10.36 -24.30 23.82
C SER A 152 11.43 -23.21 23.75
N PHE A 153 11.14 -22.00 24.24
CA PHE A 153 12.16 -21.00 24.52
C PHE A 153 13.21 -21.63 25.44
N THR A 154 14.29 -22.07 24.83
CA THR A 154 15.46 -22.58 25.51
C THR A 154 16.53 -21.50 25.39
N PRO A 155 17.19 -21.11 26.50
CA PRO A 155 18.33 -20.18 26.47
C PRO A 155 19.43 -20.58 25.47
N GLN A 156 19.45 -21.85 25.07
CA GLN A 156 20.40 -22.46 24.16
C GLN A 156 20.01 -22.37 22.67
N SER A 157 18.74 -22.11 22.34
CA SER A 157 18.28 -21.91 20.96
C SER A 157 18.89 -20.64 20.33
N LYS A 158 19.00 -20.58 19.00
CA LYS A 158 19.58 -19.40 18.32
C LYS A 158 18.83 -18.10 18.66
N MET A 159 17.49 -18.16 18.69
CA MET A 159 16.63 -17.03 19.09
C MET A 159 16.77 -16.72 20.58
N GLY A 160 16.80 -17.76 21.44
CA GLY A 160 16.98 -17.60 22.88
C GLY A 160 18.32 -16.98 23.26
N LYS A 161 19.42 -17.39 22.62
CA LYS A 161 20.75 -16.80 22.77
C LYS A 161 20.78 -15.33 22.36
N MET A 162 20.13 -14.99 21.25
CA MET A 162 20.05 -13.60 20.77
C MET A 162 19.25 -12.72 21.73
N LEU A 163 18.12 -13.21 22.24
CA LEU A 163 17.32 -12.46 23.21
C LEU A 163 18.07 -12.30 24.54
N MET A 164 18.72 -13.35 25.04
CA MET A 164 19.54 -13.29 26.26
C MET A 164 20.75 -12.37 26.10
N ALA A 165 21.38 -12.32 24.91
CA ALA A 165 22.41 -11.35 24.60
C ALA A 165 21.86 -9.92 24.64
N LYS A 166 20.68 -9.68 24.06
CA LYS A 166 20.01 -8.38 24.10
C LYS A 166 19.59 -7.96 25.51
N CYS A 167 19.12 -8.90 26.33
CA CYS A 167 18.81 -8.63 27.74
C CYS A 167 20.07 -8.28 28.53
N ARG A 168 21.19 -8.97 28.30
CA ARG A 168 22.48 -8.62 28.92
C ARG A 168 22.96 -7.24 28.52
N THR A 169 22.94 -6.90 27.23
CA THR A 169 23.36 -5.56 26.78
C THR A 169 22.47 -4.46 27.33
N LEU A 170 21.15 -4.66 27.36
CA LEU A 170 20.23 -3.67 27.96
C LEU A 170 20.44 -3.53 29.48
N GLN A 171 20.84 -4.60 30.15
CA GLN A 171 21.14 -4.56 31.57
C GLN A 171 22.47 -3.85 31.83
N GLU A 172 23.51 -4.12 31.04
CA GLU A 172 24.78 -3.40 31.06
C GLU A 172 24.58 -1.90 30.77
N GLU A 173 23.77 -1.54 29.76
CA GLU A 173 23.44 -0.13 29.47
C GLU A 173 22.71 0.56 30.63
N ASN A 174 21.76 -0.12 31.28
CA ASN A 174 21.06 0.44 32.44
C ASN A 174 21.97 0.60 33.65
N GLU A 175 22.85 -0.37 33.90
CA GLU A 175 23.88 -0.27 34.94
C GLU A 175 24.82 0.89 34.65
N GLU A 176 25.26 1.07 33.40
CA GLU A 176 26.09 2.20 32.97
C GLU A 176 25.37 3.54 33.18
N ILE A 177 24.10 3.66 32.76
CA ILE A 177 23.29 4.87 33.00
C ILE A 177 23.17 5.15 34.51
N GLY A 178 22.97 4.11 35.32
CA GLY A 178 22.93 4.21 36.78
C GLY A 178 24.23 4.75 37.35
N THR A 179 25.37 4.15 36.95
CA THR A 179 26.69 4.59 37.37
C THR A 179 27.00 6.02 36.94
N GLN A 180 26.71 6.40 35.70
CA GLN A 180 26.90 7.78 35.22
C GLN A 180 26.03 8.79 35.98
N ALA A 181 24.79 8.43 36.34
CA ALA A 181 23.92 9.28 37.13
C ALA A 181 24.42 9.45 38.57
N GLU A 182 24.95 8.37 39.17
CA GLU A 182 25.57 8.41 40.50
C GLU A 182 26.87 9.22 40.50
N GLU A 183 27.74 9.00 39.52
CA GLU A 183 28.99 9.75 39.31
C GLU A 183 28.72 11.23 39.04
N GLY A 184 27.69 11.57 38.26
CA GLY A 184 27.30 12.95 37.97
C GLY A 184 26.90 13.72 39.23
N LYS A 185 26.04 13.13 40.07
CA LYS A 185 25.66 13.74 41.37
C LYS A 185 26.85 13.82 42.31
N MET A 186 27.70 12.80 42.35
CA MET A 186 28.91 12.80 43.18
C MET A 186 29.88 13.90 42.76
N HIS A 187 30.09 14.09 41.46
CA HIS A 187 30.96 15.13 40.92
C HIS A 187 30.42 16.54 41.23
N GLU A 188 29.11 16.77 41.07
CA GLU A 188 28.47 18.03 41.43
C GLU A 188 28.65 18.36 42.92
N LEU A 189 28.41 17.38 43.80
CA LEU A 189 28.60 17.54 45.25
C LEU A 189 30.07 17.79 45.59
N ALA A 190 31.01 17.12 44.92
CA ALA A 190 32.44 17.35 45.12
C ALA A 190 32.85 18.78 44.72
N MET A 191 32.31 19.30 43.62
CA MET A 191 32.55 20.68 43.18
C MET A 191 31.99 21.70 44.19
N LYS A 192 30.74 21.50 44.67
CA LYS A 192 30.14 22.32 45.72
C LYS A 192 30.97 22.30 47.00
N LEU A 193 31.46 21.13 47.41
CA LEU A 193 32.32 20.98 48.59
C LEU A 193 33.65 21.73 48.42
N ALA A 194 34.29 21.65 47.25
CA ALA A 194 35.52 22.38 46.96
C ALA A 194 35.33 23.89 47.03
N LEU A 195 34.24 24.40 46.44
CA LEU A 195 33.87 25.81 46.53
C LEU A 195 33.67 26.27 47.98
N GLN A 196 32.92 25.50 48.76
CA GLN A 196 32.69 25.79 50.18
C GLN A 196 33.99 25.77 51.00
N LYS A 197 34.93 24.86 50.70
CA LYS A 197 36.25 24.87 51.32
C LYS A 197 37.05 26.13 50.98
N SER A 198 36.99 26.59 49.73
CA SER A 198 37.65 27.83 49.31
C SER A 198 37.07 29.05 50.03
N GLN A 199 35.74 29.16 50.08
CA GLN A 199 35.05 30.26 50.77
C GLN A 199 35.38 30.28 52.27
N ASN A 200 35.41 29.11 52.92
CA ASN A 200 35.82 29.01 54.32
C ASN A 200 37.29 29.40 54.54
N ALA A 201 38.18 29.04 53.62
CA ALA A 201 39.59 29.44 53.69
C ALA A 201 39.74 30.96 53.55
N GLU A 202 38.99 31.58 52.65
CA GLU A 202 38.97 33.03 52.47
C GLU A 202 38.42 33.76 53.70
N LEU A 203 37.30 33.32 54.26
CA LEU A 203 36.75 33.88 55.50
C LEU A 203 37.75 33.78 56.66
N ARG A 204 38.43 32.63 56.82
CA ARG A 204 39.50 32.48 57.82
C ARG A 204 40.63 33.47 57.60
N SER A 205 41.06 33.66 56.35
CA SER A 205 42.10 34.65 56.01
C SER A 205 41.66 36.08 56.31
N GLN A 206 40.41 36.42 56.04
CA GLN A 206 39.85 37.75 56.35
C GLN A 206 39.80 37.99 57.86
N PHE A 207 39.34 37.01 58.65
CA PHE A 207 39.37 37.11 60.11
C PHE A 207 40.78 37.27 60.65
N GLU A 208 41.74 36.49 60.16
CA GLU A 208 43.14 36.61 60.55
C GLU A 208 43.71 38.01 60.26
N ALA A 209 43.38 38.59 59.09
CA ALA A 209 43.78 39.95 58.74
C ALA A 209 43.14 40.99 59.68
N LEU A 210 41.85 40.83 60.01
CA LEU A 210 41.15 41.70 60.96
C LEU A 210 41.74 41.60 62.37
N TYR A 211 42.08 40.41 62.83
CA TYR A 211 42.74 40.22 64.14
C TYR A 211 44.07 40.97 64.20
N LYS A 212 44.90 40.87 63.16
CA LYS A 212 46.17 41.63 63.08
C LYS A 212 45.96 43.14 63.07
N GLN A 213 44.94 43.62 62.35
CA GLN A 213 44.61 45.03 62.36
C GLN A 213 44.15 45.49 63.74
N MET A 214 43.31 44.71 64.42
CA MET A 214 42.84 45.00 65.77
C MET A 214 44.01 45.04 66.76
N GLU A 215 44.92 44.07 66.71
CA GLU A 215 46.14 44.06 67.53
C GLU A 215 47.00 45.31 67.29
N GLY A 216 47.19 45.72 66.02
CA GLY A 216 47.86 46.97 65.69
C GLY A 216 47.20 48.20 66.31
N LEU A 217 45.87 48.31 66.21
CA LEU A 217 45.12 49.41 66.82
C LEU A 217 45.19 49.38 68.35
N THR A 218 45.20 48.20 68.98
CA THR A 218 45.39 48.05 70.43
C THR A 218 46.77 48.55 70.84
N ASN A 219 47.84 48.17 70.12
CA ASN A 219 49.19 48.65 70.39
C ASN A 219 49.33 50.18 70.22
N ASP A 220 48.72 50.74 69.17
CA ASP A 220 48.70 52.20 68.95
C ASP A 220 47.94 52.92 70.08
N ALA A 221 46.83 52.34 70.56
CA ALA A 221 46.08 52.88 71.70
C ALA A 221 46.88 52.82 73.00
N GLU A 222 47.59 51.72 73.28
CA GLU A 222 48.49 51.59 74.43
C GLU A 222 49.61 52.63 74.38
N ARG A 223 50.25 52.81 73.21
CA ARG A 223 51.31 53.81 73.02
C ARG A 223 50.79 55.24 73.16
N SER A 224 49.59 55.52 72.64
CA SER A 224 48.92 56.81 72.80
C SER A 224 48.61 57.08 74.28
N ASN A 225 48.10 56.08 75.01
CA ASN A 225 47.85 56.18 76.45
C ASN A 225 49.14 56.45 77.24
N GLU A 226 50.25 55.77 76.91
CA GLU A 226 51.56 56.03 77.53
C GLU A 226 52.04 57.47 77.26
N MET A 227 51.87 57.97 76.04
CA MET A 227 52.21 59.35 75.70
C MET A 227 51.36 60.36 76.48
N VAL A 228 50.06 60.11 76.62
CA VAL A 228 49.16 60.94 77.44
C VAL A 228 49.63 60.97 78.89
N PHE A 229 50.02 59.83 79.46
CA PHE A 229 50.54 59.76 80.83
C PHE A 229 51.80 60.62 81.02
N ILE A 230 52.77 60.53 80.09
CA ILE A 230 53.99 61.37 80.12
C ILE A 230 53.66 62.86 79.99
N LEU A 231 52.69 63.22 79.14
CA LEU A 231 52.28 64.61 78.97
C LEU A 231 51.56 65.14 80.23
N GLN A 232 50.79 64.31 80.91
CA GLN A 232 50.17 64.64 82.20
C GLN A 232 51.22 64.90 83.28
N GLU A 233 52.22 64.03 83.41
CA GLU A 233 53.34 64.20 84.37
C GLU A 233 54.08 65.53 84.10
N LYS A 234 54.44 65.80 82.84
CA LYS A 234 55.06 67.08 82.46
C LYS A 234 54.19 68.30 82.72
N LEU A 235 52.87 68.16 82.58
CA LEU A 235 51.93 69.25 82.87
C LEU A 235 51.90 69.53 84.37
N GLU A 236 51.86 68.48 85.20
CA GLU A 236 51.92 68.58 86.66
C GLU A 236 53.24 69.21 87.13
N GLU A 237 54.39 68.79 86.57
CA GLU A 237 55.68 69.43 86.84
C GLU A 237 55.68 70.93 86.50
N LYS A 238 55.03 71.32 85.40
CA LYS A 238 54.93 72.73 84.98
C LYS A 238 53.97 73.51 85.87
N ASP A 239 52.85 72.91 86.26
CA ASP A 239 51.90 73.50 87.20
C ASP A 239 52.55 73.72 88.57
N ASP A 240 53.33 72.75 89.06
CA ASP A 240 54.14 72.88 90.29
C ASP A 240 55.17 74.02 90.18
N GLU A 241 55.86 74.13 89.05
CA GLU A 241 56.82 75.21 88.81
C GLU A 241 56.12 76.58 88.73
N ILE A 242 54.97 76.67 88.07
CA ILE A 242 54.13 77.88 88.05
C ILE A 242 53.70 78.25 89.46
N ASN A 243 53.25 77.28 90.26
CA ASN A 243 52.87 77.48 91.66
C ASN A 243 54.05 78.00 92.49
N ARG A 244 55.25 77.44 92.31
CA ARG A 244 56.49 77.90 92.95
C ARG A 244 56.82 79.34 92.58
N LEU A 245 56.81 79.68 91.29
CA LEU A 245 57.08 81.03 90.79
C LEU A 245 56.02 82.04 91.25
N ASN A 246 54.75 81.63 91.31
CA ASN A 246 53.65 82.46 91.84
C ASN A 246 53.84 82.75 93.33
N LEU A 247 54.25 81.75 94.13
CA LEU A 247 54.62 81.92 95.55
C LEU A 247 55.80 82.89 95.70
N GLU A 248 56.85 82.75 94.88
CA GLU A 248 57.99 83.69 94.88
C GLU A 248 57.58 85.11 94.47
N LEU A 249 56.69 85.25 93.47
CA LEU A 249 56.13 86.53 93.05
C LEU A 249 55.28 87.17 94.15
N GLN A 250 54.42 86.41 94.83
CA GLN A 250 53.67 86.88 96.00
C GLN A 250 54.59 87.26 97.16
N HIS A 251 55.73 86.59 97.34
CA HIS A 251 56.71 86.96 98.36
C HIS A 251 57.56 88.20 97.96
N LYS A 252 57.66 88.51 96.65
CA LYS A 252 58.27 89.73 96.10
C LYS A 252 57.31 90.90 96.01
N MET A 253 56.01 90.62 95.93
CA MET A 253 54.95 91.61 95.81
C MET A 253 54.15 91.64 97.11
N LEU A 254 54.47 92.67 97.92
CA LEU A 254 53.60 93.36 98.91
C LEU A 254 53.97 93.14 100.39
N PRO A 255 53.83 94.18 101.23
CA PRO A 255 52.55 94.87 101.46
C PRO A 255 52.50 96.18 100.67
N THR A 256 51.35 96.60 100.16
CA THR A 256 50.12 96.96 100.87
C THR A 256 48.97 96.98 99.85
N GLU A 257 47.70 96.70 100.08
CA GLU A 257 46.84 96.25 101.16
C GLU A 257 45.44 96.17 100.51
N ASP A 258 44.53 95.41 101.15
CA ASP A 258 43.06 95.59 101.17
C ASP A 258 42.12 95.18 100.01
N ASN A 259 41.45 94.04 100.28
CA ASN A 259 40.01 93.88 100.55
C ASN A 259 38.91 94.31 99.54
N ASN A 260 38.12 93.30 99.16
CA ASN A 260 36.64 93.26 99.02
C ASN A 260 35.93 93.93 97.82
N LYS A 261 35.21 93.13 96.98
CA LYS A 261 33.75 92.83 97.06
C LYS A 261 33.04 92.55 95.70
N THR A 262 32.10 91.58 95.76
CA THR A 262 30.77 91.46 95.05
C THR A 262 30.73 91.31 93.51
N GLY A 263 30.11 90.29 92.92
CA GLY A 263 28.65 89.98 92.86
C GLY A 263 28.14 90.32 91.44
N ILE A 264 27.33 89.61 90.67
CA ILE A 264 26.07 88.88 90.91
C ILE A 264 25.60 88.30 89.53
N VAL A 265 25.13 87.03 89.50
CA VAL A 265 23.89 86.45 88.86
C VAL A 265 23.74 86.58 87.30
N SER A 266 23.19 85.66 86.49
CA SER A 266 22.12 84.64 86.57
C SER A 266 22.08 83.77 85.29
N ASP A 267 21.49 82.57 85.40
CA ASP A 267 20.52 81.91 84.47
C ASP A 267 20.96 81.56 83.02
N THR A 268 20.50 80.52 82.30
CA THR A 268 19.39 79.53 82.41
C THR A 268 19.51 78.56 81.19
N GLU A 269 18.93 77.34 81.32
CA GLU A 269 18.17 76.58 80.27
C GLU A 269 18.87 76.17 78.94
N LYS A 270 18.47 75.19 78.10
CA LYS A 270 17.45 74.13 77.92
C LYS A 270 17.88 73.33 76.64
N VAL A 271 17.83 71.99 76.54
CA VAL A 271 16.74 71.09 76.05
C VAL A 271 16.62 70.86 74.51
N LYS A 272 16.57 69.55 74.13
CA LYS A 272 15.90 68.86 72.98
C LYS A 272 16.34 69.13 71.53
N ASP A 273 16.07 68.31 70.51
CA ASP A 273 15.55 66.94 70.20
C ASP A 273 16.07 66.69 68.74
N GLU A 274 16.08 65.52 68.09
CA GLU A 274 14.90 64.88 67.49
C GLU A 274 15.30 63.57 66.77
N MET A 275 14.28 62.73 66.57
CA MET A 275 14.28 61.35 66.09
C MET A 275 13.39 61.30 64.82
N ILE A 276 13.61 60.36 63.89
CA ILE A 276 12.56 59.66 63.10
C ILE A 276 13.15 58.40 62.45
N THR A 277 12.33 57.36 62.46
CA THR A 277 12.49 55.96 62.04
C THR A 277 12.18 55.71 60.57
N ASP A 278 12.63 54.58 59.99
CA ASP A 278 11.69 53.55 59.50
C ASP A 278 12.34 52.19 59.14
N GLU A 279 11.51 51.16 59.24
CA GLU A 279 11.69 49.70 59.09
C GLU A 279 12.06 49.25 57.65
N THR A 280 12.45 48.02 57.28
CA THR A 280 12.03 46.65 57.66
C THR A 280 13.09 45.64 57.17
N GLY A 281 13.20 44.53 57.90
CA GLY A 281 13.96 43.34 57.50
C GLY A 281 13.14 42.37 56.65
N ASN A 282 13.85 41.61 55.81
CA ASN A 282 13.33 40.58 54.93
C ASN A 282 13.76 39.19 55.46
N SER A 283 12.84 38.22 55.51
CA SER A 283 13.14 36.79 55.75
C SER A 283 12.05 35.89 55.20
N SER A 284 12.33 35.23 54.07
CA SER A 284 12.06 33.82 53.74
C SER A 284 12.71 33.50 52.40
#